data_AF-A0A9X2G5B5-F1
#
_entry.id   AF-A0A9X2G5B5-F1
#
_cell.length_a   1.000
_cell.length_b   1.000
_cell.length_c   1.000
_cell.angle_alpha   90.00
_cell.angle_beta   90.00
_cell.angle_gamma   90.00
#
_symmetry.space_group_name_H-M   'P 1'
#
loop_
_entity.id
_entity.type
_entity.pdbx_description
1 polymer ?
#
loop_
_entity_poly.entity_id
_entity_poly.type
_entity_poly.pdbx_seq_one_letter_code
_entity_poly.pdbx_strand_id
1 'polypeptide(L)'
;MSDIHATTQATAADPTGPGAFEAADDGTRPRRYLLTMFPYPSGDLHMGHAEVFAITDVVARHWRAKGFDVLNPVGWDSFGLPAENAAIRRGEHPAVFTEANIATQAASIRRYGVSFDWSRRLHTHEPGYYRWTQWLFARLHERGLAYRAEADVNWCPADRTVLANEQVVDGACERCGTTVVSRSLTQWFFRITAYADRLLDDMSLLEDGWPPHVLTMQRNWIGREPGPHGPTYRLHDWLVSRQRYWGAPIPVVHCPACGEVLVPDDQLPVELPHLEGAALVPGDVSPLAGARDWVRTTCPRCGGPAERDTDTMDTFVDSSWYFLRYLSPGYDGGPFRREDAARWMPAALYVGGVEHATMHLLYARFVTKVLYDMGLVPSPEPYARLLNQGQVINRGKAMSKSLGNGVDLATELDAHGVDAVRLAILFSGPPQDDVDWADVSPEAMRRFLTRALRLAETPGRAGAAGAAGDPAALRRAVHRAVHEVDELVEDGRFNVAIARLMELVGEVRRSAVAGPERAEAVAAVAVLLSLFAPHAAQELWERLGRTTPVADRPWPEVDPALLVVSDVEAVVQVGGKVRDRLTVGADVTAEALERAALARPAVARAVGDRVVRRVVVRPPHLVSVVLG
;
A
#
# COMPACT_ATOMS: atom_id res chain seq x y z
N MET A 1 30.34 17.13 10.71
CA MET A 1 29.34 16.17 10.25
C MET A 1 28.05 16.58 10.94
N SER A 2 27.12 17.25 10.24
CA SER A 2 25.82 17.50 10.90
C SER A 2 25.16 16.14 11.09
N ASP A 3 24.65 15.93 12.29
CA ASP A 3 24.07 14.68 12.68
C ASP A 3 22.72 14.56 11.97
N ILE A 4 22.68 13.78 10.89
CA ILE A 4 21.44 13.48 10.14
C ILE A 4 20.35 12.96 11.10
N HIS A 5 20.74 12.37 12.23
CA HIS A 5 19.83 11.95 13.28
C HIS A 5 19.13 13.14 13.97
N ALA A 6 19.87 14.22 14.25
CA ALA A 6 19.35 15.44 14.87
C ALA A 6 18.46 16.26 13.93
N THR A 7 18.69 16.23 12.60
CA THR A 7 17.87 17.03 11.68
C THR A 7 16.42 16.57 11.61
N THR A 8 16.14 15.28 11.80
CA THR A 8 14.76 14.75 11.86
C THR A 8 13.93 15.34 13.00
N GLN A 9 14.58 15.86 14.06
CA GLN A 9 13.92 16.48 15.21
C GLN A 9 13.98 18.02 15.22
N ALA A 10 14.80 18.64 14.35
CA ALA A 10 15.23 20.04 14.50
C ALA A 10 14.87 20.98 13.33
N THR A 11 14.20 20.51 12.27
CA THR A 11 13.70 21.44 11.23
C THR A 11 12.56 22.29 11.80
N ALA A 12 12.60 23.61 11.55
CA ALA A 12 11.63 24.57 12.11
C ALA A 12 10.22 24.42 11.51
N ALA A 13 10.09 23.66 10.42
CA ALA A 13 8.83 23.25 9.82
C ALA A 13 8.83 21.73 9.69
N ASP A 14 8.05 21.05 10.52
CA ASP A 14 7.70 19.65 10.27
C ASP A 14 6.93 19.60 8.94
N PRO A 15 7.49 19.02 7.86
CA PRO A 15 6.79 18.91 6.58
C PRO A 15 5.55 18.02 6.65
N THR A 16 5.31 17.39 7.82
CA THR A 16 4.16 16.54 8.15
C THR A 16 3.29 17.10 9.27
N GLY A 17 3.41 18.40 9.56
CA GLY A 17 2.65 19.06 10.61
C GLY A 17 1.11 18.89 10.49
N PRO A 18 0.35 19.18 11.56
CA PRO A 18 -1.10 19.01 11.57
C PRO A 18 -1.77 19.72 10.38
N GLY A 19 -2.64 19.01 9.67
CA GLY A 19 -3.33 19.52 8.49
C GLY A 19 -2.50 19.59 7.20
N ALA A 20 -1.20 19.28 7.25
CA ALA A 20 -0.32 19.42 6.08
C ALA A 20 -0.79 18.58 4.88
N PHE A 21 -1.42 17.42 5.11
CA PHE A 21 -1.87 16.47 4.09
C PHE A 21 -3.37 16.21 4.09
N GLU A 22 -4.17 17.11 4.67
CA GLU A 22 -5.62 17.03 4.56
C GLU A 22 -6.05 17.23 3.10
N ALA A 23 -6.94 16.36 2.62
CA ALA A 23 -7.56 16.54 1.31
C ALA A 23 -8.46 17.77 1.37
N ALA A 24 -8.36 18.66 0.37
CA ALA A 24 -9.11 19.92 0.36
C ALA A 24 -10.60 19.67 0.12
N ASP A 25 -10.94 18.73 -0.76
CA ASP A 25 -12.29 18.35 -1.18
C ASP A 25 -13.20 19.53 -1.59
N ASP A 26 -12.60 20.59 -2.14
CA ASP A 26 -13.30 21.81 -2.55
C ASP A 26 -13.69 21.82 -4.04
N GLY A 27 -13.29 20.79 -4.79
CA GLY A 27 -13.56 20.64 -6.22
C GLY A 27 -12.69 21.50 -7.15
N THR A 28 -11.67 22.19 -6.63
CA THR A 28 -10.78 23.03 -7.44
C THR A 28 -9.71 22.24 -8.22
N ARG A 29 -9.47 20.98 -7.83
CA ARG A 29 -8.43 20.10 -8.38
C ARG A 29 -8.98 18.72 -8.74
N PRO A 30 -8.37 18.03 -9.72
CA PRO A 30 -8.66 16.61 -9.95
C PRO A 30 -8.30 15.80 -8.71
N ARG A 31 -9.13 14.80 -8.38
CA ARG A 31 -9.00 14.01 -7.15
C ARG A 31 -8.23 12.72 -7.38
N ARG A 32 -7.47 12.29 -6.38
CA ARG A 32 -6.87 10.95 -6.31
C ARG A 32 -7.07 10.37 -4.91
N TYR A 33 -7.82 9.27 -4.84
CA TYR A 33 -7.96 8.53 -3.59
C TYR A 33 -6.94 7.37 -3.54
N LEU A 34 -6.04 7.42 -2.57
CA LEU A 34 -5.00 6.42 -2.36
C LEU A 34 -5.24 5.67 -1.04
N LEU A 35 -5.02 4.36 -1.05
CA LEU A 35 -5.24 3.51 0.10
C LEU A 35 -4.02 2.65 0.40
N THR A 36 -3.60 2.70 1.66
CA THR A 36 -2.79 1.64 2.26
C THR A 36 -3.71 0.66 2.98
N MET A 37 -3.45 -0.64 2.86
CA MET A 37 -4.03 -1.62 3.76
C MET A 37 -3.67 -1.27 5.20
N PHE A 38 -4.69 -0.91 5.99
CA PHE A 38 -4.48 -0.46 7.36
C PHE A 38 -3.96 -1.60 8.28
N PRO A 39 -3.12 -1.28 9.28
CA PRO A 39 -2.51 -2.30 10.13
C PRO A 39 -3.48 -2.85 11.19
N TYR A 40 -3.23 -4.09 11.60
CA TYR A 40 -3.76 -4.64 12.86
C TYR A 40 -2.94 -4.11 14.06
N PRO A 41 -3.57 -3.57 15.12
CA PRO A 41 -2.90 -3.12 16.34
C PRO A 41 -2.55 -4.30 17.28
N SER A 42 -1.86 -5.31 16.76
CA SER A 42 -1.51 -6.55 17.48
C SER A 42 -0.05 -6.58 18.01
N GLY A 43 0.67 -5.47 17.84
CA GLY A 43 2.05 -5.23 18.26
C GLY A 43 2.59 -3.93 17.67
N ASP A 44 3.90 -3.68 17.80
CA ASP A 44 4.53 -2.55 17.13
C ASP A 44 4.73 -2.80 15.63
N LEU A 45 5.01 -1.73 14.89
CA LEU A 45 5.29 -1.78 13.45
C LEU A 45 6.66 -2.40 13.17
N HIS A 46 6.76 -3.07 12.04
CA HIS A 46 7.97 -3.71 11.55
C HIS A 46 8.28 -3.26 10.13
N MET A 47 9.42 -3.68 9.59
CA MET A 47 9.88 -3.23 8.27
C MET A 47 8.92 -3.54 7.10
N GLY A 48 8.13 -4.60 7.17
CA GLY A 48 7.01 -4.81 6.23
C GLY A 48 5.99 -3.67 6.19
N HIS A 49 5.62 -3.09 7.35
CA HIS A 49 4.74 -1.92 7.37
C HIS A 49 5.44 -0.69 6.78
N ALA A 50 6.73 -0.54 7.07
CA ALA A 50 7.53 0.58 6.58
C ALA A 50 7.58 0.60 5.04
N GLU A 51 7.75 -0.56 4.40
CA GLU A 51 7.72 -0.67 2.94
C GLU A 51 6.40 -0.19 2.34
N VAL A 52 5.26 -0.73 2.82
CA VAL A 52 3.93 -0.36 2.32
C VAL A 52 3.69 1.13 2.50
N PHE A 53 4.00 1.67 3.68
CA PHE A 53 3.85 3.10 3.94
C PHE A 53 4.75 3.95 3.04
N ALA A 54 5.99 3.54 2.79
CA ALA A 54 6.89 4.28 1.91
C ALA A 54 6.43 4.28 0.46
N ILE A 55 5.96 3.13 -0.05
CA ILE A 55 5.39 3.00 -1.41
C ILE A 55 4.20 3.94 -1.59
N THR A 56 3.23 3.86 -0.69
CA THR A 56 2.05 4.71 -0.74
C THR A 56 2.43 6.19 -0.64
N ASP A 57 3.33 6.54 0.27
CA ASP A 57 3.73 7.93 0.49
C ASP A 57 4.41 8.56 -0.73
N VAL A 58 5.25 7.81 -1.45
CA VAL A 58 5.88 8.26 -2.69
C VAL A 58 4.82 8.66 -3.71
N VAL A 59 3.81 7.82 -3.90
CA VAL A 59 2.71 8.08 -4.86
C VAL A 59 1.85 9.26 -4.41
N ALA A 60 1.51 9.35 -3.12
CA ALA A 60 0.74 10.47 -2.57
C ALA A 60 1.43 11.82 -2.79
N ARG A 61 2.72 11.90 -2.44
CA ARG A 61 3.55 13.10 -2.61
C ARG A 61 3.71 13.46 -4.08
N HIS A 62 3.89 12.46 -4.94
CA HIS A 62 3.95 12.66 -6.38
C HIS A 62 2.67 13.28 -6.91
N TRP A 63 1.51 12.67 -6.67
CA TRP A 63 0.22 13.19 -7.13
C TRP A 63 -0.07 14.59 -6.58
N ARG A 64 0.26 14.87 -5.31
CA ARG A 64 0.12 16.23 -4.78
C ARG A 64 0.99 17.23 -5.53
N ALA A 65 2.26 16.89 -5.81
CA ALA A 65 3.15 17.74 -6.60
C ALA A 65 2.62 17.95 -8.03
N LYS A 66 1.94 16.96 -8.61
CA LYS A 66 1.25 17.07 -9.91
C LYS A 66 -0.05 17.89 -9.87
N GLY A 67 -0.43 18.40 -8.69
CA GLY A 67 -1.59 19.27 -8.51
C GLY A 67 -2.91 18.54 -8.27
N PHE A 68 -2.88 17.24 -7.97
CA PHE A 68 -4.09 16.52 -7.53
C PHE A 68 -4.47 16.90 -6.10
N ASP A 69 -5.77 16.85 -5.81
CA ASP A 69 -6.27 16.75 -4.43
C ASP A 69 -6.21 15.29 -4.00
N VAL A 70 -5.34 14.98 -3.05
CA VAL A 70 -4.98 13.60 -2.68
C VAL A 70 -5.60 13.25 -1.35
N LEU A 71 -6.47 12.25 -1.33
CA LEU A 71 -6.94 11.62 -0.10
C LEU A 71 -6.07 10.40 0.18
N ASN A 72 -5.28 10.46 1.25
CA ASN A 72 -4.43 9.36 1.71
C ASN A 72 -4.68 9.14 3.22
N PRO A 73 -5.73 8.42 3.62
CA PRO A 73 -6.13 8.33 5.02
C PRO A 73 -5.39 7.22 5.77
N VAL A 74 -5.51 7.22 7.10
CA VAL A 74 -4.93 6.21 7.99
C VAL A 74 -5.95 5.71 9.00
N GLY A 75 -5.87 4.45 9.40
CA GLY A 75 -6.74 3.87 10.42
C GLY A 75 -6.19 2.55 10.91
N TRP A 76 -6.99 1.80 11.67
CA TRP A 76 -6.60 0.52 12.26
C TRP A 76 -7.71 -0.50 12.21
N ASP A 77 -7.37 -1.72 11.79
CA ASP A 77 -8.25 -2.88 11.91
C ASP A 77 -8.16 -3.45 13.32
N SER A 78 -8.96 -2.89 14.22
CA SER A 78 -8.79 -2.99 15.67
C SER A 78 -9.68 -4.02 16.36
N PHE A 79 -10.62 -4.66 15.65
CA PHE A 79 -11.38 -5.80 16.14
C PHE A 79 -10.75 -7.14 15.74
N GLY A 80 -11.31 -8.25 16.25
CA GLY A 80 -11.01 -9.61 15.83
C GLY A 80 -9.83 -10.29 16.54
N LEU A 81 -9.56 -11.51 16.09
CA LEU A 81 -8.55 -12.40 16.70
C LEU A 81 -7.14 -11.78 16.81
N PRO A 82 -6.61 -10.99 15.85
CA PRO A 82 -5.24 -10.49 15.93
C PRO A 82 -4.99 -9.67 17.20
N ALA A 83 -5.86 -8.70 17.49
CA ALA A 83 -5.77 -7.87 18.69
C ALA A 83 -6.13 -8.66 19.95
N GLU A 84 -7.21 -9.45 19.92
CA GLU A 84 -7.71 -10.19 21.08
C GLU A 84 -6.73 -11.26 21.55
N ASN A 85 -6.21 -12.09 20.65
CA ASN A 85 -5.23 -13.13 21.00
C ASN A 85 -3.94 -12.51 21.57
N ALA A 86 -3.56 -11.33 21.10
CA ALA A 86 -2.38 -10.63 21.60
C ALA A 86 -2.61 -10.06 23.01
N ALA A 87 -3.79 -9.50 23.26
CA ALA A 87 -4.20 -9.03 24.59
C ALA A 87 -4.29 -10.18 25.60
N ILE A 88 -4.92 -11.30 25.25
CA ILE A 88 -5.06 -12.49 26.11
C ILE A 88 -3.68 -13.02 26.52
N ARG A 89 -2.71 -13.10 25.61
CA ARG A 89 -1.33 -13.54 25.93
C ARG A 89 -0.62 -12.64 26.93
N ARG A 90 -1.01 -11.36 27.02
CA ARG A 90 -0.47 -10.41 28.01
C ARG A 90 -1.30 -10.31 29.28
N GLY A 91 -2.46 -10.97 29.34
CA GLY A 91 -3.39 -10.84 30.46
C GLY A 91 -4.04 -9.45 30.54
N GLU A 92 -4.18 -8.77 29.41
CA GLU A 92 -4.74 -7.41 29.32
C GLU A 92 -6.14 -7.43 28.69
N HIS A 93 -6.97 -6.43 29.01
CA HIS A 93 -8.25 -6.24 28.33
C HIS A 93 -7.99 -5.82 26.87
N PRO A 94 -8.68 -6.41 25.87
CA PRO A 94 -8.38 -6.14 24.46
C PRO A 94 -8.57 -4.68 24.05
N ALA A 95 -9.53 -3.94 24.62
CA ALA A 95 -9.66 -2.50 24.40
C ALA A 95 -8.39 -1.72 24.83
N VAL A 96 -7.88 -1.99 26.04
CA VAL A 96 -6.70 -1.29 26.59
C VAL A 96 -5.46 -1.62 25.77
N PHE A 97 -5.26 -2.90 25.48
CA PHE A 97 -4.16 -3.37 24.64
C PHE A 97 -4.21 -2.74 23.25
N THR A 98 -5.40 -2.70 22.63
CA THR A 98 -5.60 -2.15 21.29
C THR A 98 -5.30 -0.67 21.24
N GLU A 99 -5.85 0.12 22.16
CA GLU A 99 -5.58 1.57 22.25
C GLU A 99 -4.10 1.88 22.49
N ALA A 100 -3.44 1.13 23.37
CA ALA A 100 -2.02 1.29 23.61
C ALA A 100 -1.18 1.03 22.34
N ASN A 101 -1.47 -0.04 21.59
CA ASN A 101 -0.77 -0.33 20.34
C ASN A 101 -1.10 0.70 19.26
N ILE A 102 -2.36 1.14 19.13
CA ILE A 102 -2.74 2.21 18.21
C ILE A 102 -1.93 3.49 18.50
N ALA A 103 -1.79 3.88 19.78
CA ALA A 103 -1.02 5.05 20.15
C ALA A 103 0.47 4.92 19.78
N THR A 104 1.08 3.76 20.06
CA THR A 104 2.48 3.45 19.68
C THR A 104 2.66 3.48 18.17
N GLN A 105 1.82 2.74 17.42
CA GLN A 105 1.88 2.69 15.97
C GLN A 105 1.65 4.09 15.36
N ALA A 106 0.71 4.87 15.87
CA ALA A 106 0.47 6.24 15.40
C ALA A 106 1.70 7.14 15.58
N ALA A 107 2.38 7.03 16.72
CA ALA A 107 3.64 7.75 16.97
C ALA A 107 4.73 7.32 15.99
N SER A 108 4.89 6.02 15.76
CA SER A 108 5.83 5.46 14.80
C SER A 108 5.55 5.90 13.35
N ILE A 109 4.28 5.93 12.92
CA ILE A 109 3.87 6.40 11.57
C ILE A 109 4.16 7.89 11.41
N ARG A 110 3.83 8.72 12.41
CA ARG A 110 4.15 10.15 12.37
C ARG A 110 5.66 10.37 12.28
N ARG A 111 6.43 9.65 13.10
CA ARG A 111 7.89 9.68 13.05
C ARG A 111 8.43 9.23 11.69
N TYR A 112 7.80 8.26 11.05
CA TYR A 112 8.19 7.78 9.71
C TYR A 112 7.89 8.80 8.58
N GLY A 113 7.13 9.86 8.89
CA GLY A 113 6.89 10.98 8.00
C GLY A 113 5.98 10.66 6.81
N VAL A 114 5.00 9.77 6.99
CA VAL A 114 4.02 9.42 5.95
C VAL A 114 3.02 10.55 5.76
N SER A 115 2.68 10.89 4.52
CA SER A 115 1.72 11.94 4.14
C SER A 115 0.26 11.53 4.32
N PHE A 116 -0.09 11.02 5.50
CA PHE A 116 -1.46 10.66 5.81
C PHE A 116 -2.32 11.87 6.21
N ASP A 117 -3.57 11.85 5.78
CA ASP A 117 -4.66 12.68 6.28
C ASP A 117 -5.15 12.11 7.62
N TRP A 118 -4.61 12.67 8.70
CA TRP A 118 -4.95 12.28 10.07
C TRP A 118 -6.35 12.72 10.51
N SER A 119 -6.99 13.67 9.80
CA SER A 119 -8.38 14.07 10.09
C SER A 119 -9.36 12.95 9.77
N ARG A 120 -8.95 12.00 8.90
CA ARG A 120 -9.70 10.82 8.48
C ARG A 120 -9.45 9.58 9.31
N ARG A 121 -8.75 9.71 10.45
CA ARG A 121 -8.44 8.60 11.34
C ARG A 121 -9.69 7.83 11.77
N LEU A 122 -9.63 6.49 11.68
CA LEU A 122 -10.67 5.59 12.19
C LEU A 122 -10.09 4.36 12.89
N HIS A 123 -10.89 3.77 13.79
CA HIS A 123 -10.65 2.48 14.43
C HIS A 123 -11.91 1.63 14.29
N THR A 124 -11.76 0.39 13.81
CA THR A 124 -12.93 -0.48 13.59
C THR A 124 -13.67 -0.88 14.87
N HIS A 125 -13.01 -0.80 16.04
CA HIS A 125 -13.58 -1.18 17.33
C HIS A 125 -14.41 -0.08 18.00
N GLU A 126 -14.40 1.15 17.47
CA GLU A 126 -15.17 2.25 18.02
C GLU A 126 -16.67 2.14 17.67
N PRO A 127 -17.60 2.48 18.59
CA PRO A 127 -19.04 2.45 18.32
C PRO A 127 -19.45 3.28 17.10
N GLY A 128 -18.79 4.42 16.86
CA GLY A 128 -19.01 5.27 15.70
C GLY A 128 -18.62 4.64 14.35
N TYR A 129 -17.88 3.53 14.37
CA TYR A 129 -17.55 2.69 13.22
C TYR A 129 -18.48 1.48 13.15
N TYR A 130 -18.43 0.58 14.14
CA TYR A 130 -19.08 -0.73 14.02
C TYR A 130 -20.61 -0.68 14.09
N ARG A 131 -21.21 0.44 14.52
CA ARG A 131 -22.64 0.72 14.27
C ARG A 131 -22.99 0.50 12.80
N TRP A 132 -22.11 0.91 11.90
CA TRP A 132 -22.31 0.81 10.46
C TRP A 132 -21.95 -0.56 9.91
N THR A 133 -21.07 -1.32 10.57
CA THR A 133 -20.91 -2.77 10.33
C THR A 133 -22.20 -3.52 10.68
N GLN A 134 -22.84 -3.19 11.81
CA GLN A 134 -24.13 -3.75 12.21
C GLN A 134 -25.25 -3.36 11.23
N TRP A 135 -25.26 -2.09 10.80
CA TRP A 135 -26.17 -1.64 9.75
C TRP A 135 -25.96 -2.45 8.46
N LEU A 136 -24.71 -2.63 8.01
CA LEU A 136 -24.38 -3.43 6.82
C LEU A 136 -24.94 -4.84 6.94
N PHE A 137 -24.71 -5.51 8.07
CA PHE A 137 -25.30 -6.83 8.36
C PHE A 137 -26.83 -6.82 8.20
N ALA A 138 -27.52 -5.84 8.78
CA ALA A 138 -28.98 -5.73 8.67
C ALA A 138 -29.44 -5.51 7.21
N ARG A 139 -28.69 -4.74 6.41
CA ARG A 139 -28.97 -4.54 4.97
C ARG A 139 -28.77 -5.81 4.16
N LEU A 140 -27.76 -6.62 4.48
CA LEU A 140 -27.55 -7.94 3.86
C LEU A 140 -28.64 -8.92 4.28
N HIS A 141 -29.02 -8.95 5.56
CA HIS A 141 -30.07 -9.83 6.08
C HIS A 141 -31.43 -9.57 5.40
N GLU A 142 -31.86 -8.31 5.31
CA GLU A 142 -33.11 -7.94 4.63
C GLU A 142 -33.12 -8.29 3.13
N ARG A 143 -31.94 -8.45 2.51
CA ARG A 143 -31.78 -8.88 1.11
C ARG A 143 -31.61 -10.39 0.94
N GLY A 144 -31.71 -11.17 2.02
CA GLY A 144 -31.46 -12.61 2.00
C GLY A 144 -30.00 -12.98 1.76
N LEU A 145 -29.08 -12.02 1.94
CA LEU A 145 -27.65 -12.18 1.77
C LEU A 145 -26.94 -12.47 3.08
N ALA A 146 -27.51 -12.16 4.24
CA ALA A 146 -27.06 -12.69 5.53
C ALA A 146 -28.09 -13.69 6.03
N TYR A 147 -27.66 -14.89 6.39
CA TYR A 147 -28.54 -15.95 6.86
C TYR A 147 -27.86 -16.84 7.90
N ARG A 148 -28.65 -17.53 8.71
CA ARG A 148 -28.18 -18.48 9.72
C ARG A 148 -28.50 -19.91 9.29
N ALA A 149 -27.53 -20.82 9.39
CA ALA A 149 -27.71 -22.22 9.01
C ALA A 149 -26.82 -23.15 9.84
N GLU A 150 -27.25 -24.39 10.04
CA GLU A 150 -26.39 -25.48 10.50
C GLU A 150 -25.50 -25.94 9.35
N ALA A 151 -24.19 -26.02 9.60
CA ALA A 151 -23.22 -26.50 8.64
C ALA A 151 -22.02 -27.14 9.34
N ASP A 152 -21.32 -28.01 8.62
CA ASP A 152 -19.97 -28.45 8.99
C ASP A 152 -19.01 -27.28 8.75
N VAL A 153 -18.51 -26.72 9.85
CA VAL A 153 -17.67 -25.51 9.84
C VAL A 153 -16.25 -25.81 10.30
N ASN A 154 -15.31 -25.07 9.74
CA ASN A 154 -13.93 -25.09 10.17
C ASN A 154 -13.82 -24.56 11.60
N TRP A 155 -13.23 -25.33 12.50
CA TRP A 155 -13.02 -24.97 13.90
C TRP A 155 -11.53 -25.01 14.24
N CYS A 156 -11.01 -23.91 14.78
CA CYS A 156 -9.67 -23.87 15.35
C CYS A 156 -9.71 -24.22 16.84
N PRO A 157 -9.13 -25.35 17.28
CA PRO A 157 -9.17 -25.74 18.70
C PRO A 157 -8.32 -24.84 19.60
N ALA A 158 -7.29 -24.18 19.06
CA ALA A 158 -6.46 -23.23 19.80
C ALA A 158 -7.16 -21.86 19.97
N ASP A 159 -7.73 -21.32 18.89
CA ASP A 159 -8.45 -20.05 18.93
C ASP A 159 -9.88 -20.20 19.45
N ARG A 160 -10.39 -21.43 19.58
CA ARG A 160 -11.73 -21.75 20.09
C ARG A 160 -12.84 -20.96 19.39
N THR A 161 -12.77 -20.93 18.06
CA THR A 161 -13.79 -20.30 17.22
C THR A 161 -13.82 -20.96 15.86
N VAL A 162 -14.94 -20.78 15.17
CA VAL A 162 -15.06 -21.05 13.74
C VAL A 162 -14.18 -20.13 12.90
N LEU A 163 -13.78 -20.61 11.72
CA LEU A 163 -13.01 -19.90 10.70
C LEU A 163 -13.72 -19.96 9.34
N ALA A 164 -13.59 -18.91 8.52
CA ALA A 164 -13.96 -18.99 7.11
C ALA A 164 -13.00 -19.93 6.34
N ASN A 165 -13.42 -20.43 5.18
CA ASN A 165 -12.57 -21.30 4.34
C ASN A 165 -11.27 -20.59 3.93
N GLU A 166 -11.37 -19.29 3.68
CA GLU A 166 -10.30 -18.38 3.36
C GLU A 166 -9.24 -18.27 4.47
N GLN A 167 -9.60 -18.57 5.73
CA GLN A 167 -8.72 -18.52 6.91
C GLN A 167 -8.05 -19.88 7.21
N VAL A 168 -8.24 -20.88 6.34
CA VAL A 168 -7.64 -22.22 6.44
C VAL A 168 -6.62 -22.40 5.32
N VAL A 169 -5.34 -22.45 5.69
CA VAL A 169 -4.22 -22.61 4.76
C VAL A 169 -3.59 -23.98 5.01
N ASP A 170 -3.57 -24.83 3.99
CA ASP A 170 -3.06 -26.22 4.07
C ASP A 170 -3.62 -27.02 5.25
N GLY A 171 -4.92 -26.82 5.56
CA GLY A 171 -5.61 -27.49 6.66
C GLY A 171 -5.30 -26.95 8.06
N ALA A 172 -4.56 -25.84 8.17
CA ALA A 172 -4.22 -25.18 9.42
C ALA A 172 -4.80 -23.76 9.49
N CYS A 173 -5.00 -23.26 10.71
CA CYS A 173 -5.42 -21.88 10.95
C CYS A 173 -4.34 -20.91 10.44
N GLU A 174 -4.72 -19.93 9.63
CA GLU A 174 -3.81 -18.91 9.07
C GLU A 174 -3.00 -18.15 10.16
N ARG A 175 -3.53 -18.08 11.39
CA ARG A 175 -3.00 -17.22 12.47
C ARG A 175 -2.09 -17.99 13.42
N CYS A 176 -2.57 -19.11 13.92
CA CYS A 176 -1.88 -19.88 14.97
C CYS A 176 -1.24 -21.17 14.45
N GLY A 177 -1.46 -21.55 13.19
CA GLY A 177 -0.90 -22.76 12.58
C GLY A 177 -1.45 -24.07 13.14
N THR A 178 -2.46 -24.02 14.02
CA THR A 178 -3.08 -25.23 14.58
C THR A 178 -3.95 -25.90 13.53
N THR A 179 -3.89 -27.24 13.45
CA THR A 179 -4.74 -28.04 12.57
C THR A 179 -6.21 -27.77 12.84
N VAL A 180 -6.93 -27.43 11.78
CA VAL A 180 -8.36 -27.15 11.80
C VAL A 180 -9.14 -28.46 11.79
N VAL A 181 -10.22 -28.50 12.57
CA VAL A 181 -11.13 -29.65 12.63
C VAL A 181 -12.52 -29.23 12.17
N SER A 182 -13.33 -30.17 11.69
CA SER A 182 -14.75 -29.90 11.38
C SER A 182 -15.62 -30.02 12.62
N ARG A 183 -16.59 -29.13 12.79
CA ARG A 183 -17.68 -29.22 13.78
C ARG A 183 -19.00 -28.84 13.11
N SER A 184 -20.09 -29.55 13.41
CA SER A 184 -21.44 -29.09 13.01
C SER A 184 -21.91 -28.01 13.99
N LEU A 185 -22.14 -26.80 13.49
CA LEU A 185 -22.62 -25.66 14.28
C LEU A 185 -23.61 -24.82 13.47
N THR A 186 -24.59 -24.24 14.14
CA THR A 186 -25.46 -23.20 13.58
C THR A 186 -24.72 -21.86 13.60
N GLN A 187 -24.44 -21.29 12.43
CA GLN A 187 -23.60 -20.10 12.26
C GLN A 187 -24.20 -19.11 11.26
N TRP A 188 -23.70 -17.87 11.27
CA TRP A 188 -24.07 -16.83 10.32
C TRP A 188 -23.15 -16.81 9.10
N PHE A 189 -23.77 -16.70 7.93
CA PHE A 189 -23.12 -16.68 6.63
C PHE A 189 -23.56 -15.47 5.81
N PHE A 190 -22.63 -14.91 5.03
CA PHE A 190 -22.94 -14.04 3.92
C PHE A 190 -22.95 -14.83 2.61
N ARG A 191 -24.03 -14.68 1.84
CA ARG A 191 -24.28 -15.35 0.55
C ARG A 191 -23.45 -14.73 -0.57
N ILE A 192 -22.12 -14.75 -0.43
CA ILE A 192 -21.19 -14.24 -1.44
C ILE A 192 -21.31 -15.04 -2.75
N THR A 193 -21.74 -16.30 -2.70
CA THR A 193 -21.98 -17.12 -3.89
C THR A 193 -23.07 -16.56 -4.81
N ALA A 194 -24.02 -15.77 -4.27
CA ALA A 194 -25.01 -15.07 -5.10
C ALA A 194 -24.39 -14.01 -6.03
N TYR A 195 -23.13 -13.62 -5.77
CA TYR A 195 -22.37 -12.67 -6.59
C TYR A 195 -21.21 -13.35 -7.33
N ALA A 196 -21.09 -14.68 -7.32
CA ALA A 196 -19.94 -15.41 -7.88
C ALA A 196 -19.70 -15.09 -9.37
N ASP A 197 -20.76 -15.07 -10.19
CA ASP A 197 -20.67 -14.69 -11.60
C ASP A 197 -20.15 -13.26 -11.76
N ARG A 198 -20.72 -12.29 -11.04
CA ARG A 198 -20.27 -10.89 -11.11
C ARG A 198 -18.85 -10.70 -10.60
N LEU A 199 -18.45 -11.43 -9.56
CA LEU A 199 -17.08 -11.41 -9.07
C LEU A 199 -16.08 -11.94 -10.11
N LEU A 200 -16.49 -12.81 -11.02
CA LEU A 200 -15.66 -13.29 -12.13
C LEU A 200 -15.75 -12.40 -13.37
N ASP A 201 -16.95 -12.09 -13.83
CA ASP A 201 -17.17 -11.40 -15.10
C ASP A 201 -16.73 -9.93 -15.03
N ASP A 202 -16.93 -9.27 -13.88
CA ASP A 202 -16.48 -7.89 -13.66
C ASP A 202 -14.95 -7.80 -13.47
N MET A 203 -14.19 -8.92 -13.46
CA MET A 203 -12.72 -8.85 -13.50
C MET A 203 -12.22 -8.16 -14.76
N SER A 204 -12.99 -8.15 -15.84
CA SER A 204 -12.70 -7.37 -17.06
C SER A 204 -12.54 -5.86 -16.78
N LEU A 205 -13.18 -5.34 -15.72
CA LEU A 205 -13.02 -3.95 -15.27
C LEU A 205 -11.70 -3.71 -14.53
N LEU A 206 -10.99 -4.78 -14.16
CA LEU A 206 -9.80 -4.76 -13.32
C LEU A 206 -8.51 -5.11 -14.08
N GLU A 207 -8.61 -5.68 -15.29
CA GLU A 207 -7.45 -6.25 -16.02
C GLU A 207 -6.35 -5.23 -16.32
N ASP A 208 -6.69 -3.95 -16.50
CA ASP A 208 -5.73 -2.88 -16.74
C ASP A 208 -5.02 -2.39 -15.47
N GLY A 209 -5.61 -2.65 -14.29
CA GLY A 209 -5.17 -2.06 -13.02
C GLY A 209 -4.71 -3.04 -11.95
N TRP A 210 -5.09 -4.32 -12.07
CA TRP A 210 -4.80 -5.35 -11.06
C TRP A 210 -3.74 -6.34 -11.56
N PRO A 211 -2.86 -6.84 -10.67
CA PRO A 211 -1.85 -7.82 -11.07
C PRO A 211 -2.52 -9.11 -11.60
N PRO A 212 -2.08 -9.63 -12.76
CA PRO A 212 -2.67 -10.83 -13.37
C PRO A 212 -2.67 -12.06 -12.45
N HIS A 213 -1.66 -12.18 -11.57
CA HIS A 213 -1.57 -13.29 -10.63
C HIS A 213 -2.68 -13.21 -9.56
N VAL A 214 -3.04 -12.03 -9.05
CA VAL A 214 -4.17 -11.87 -8.11
C VAL A 214 -5.50 -12.21 -8.76
N LEU A 215 -5.73 -11.72 -9.98
CA LEU A 215 -6.94 -12.09 -10.73
C LEU A 215 -7.00 -13.60 -10.95
N THR A 216 -5.87 -14.24 -11.26
CA THR A 216 -5.78 -15.70 -11.40
C THR A 216 -6.09 -16.41 -10.08
N MET A 217 -5.55 -15.95 -8.94
CA MET A 217 -5.87 -16.49 -7.62
C MET A 217 -7.36 -16.39 -7.31
N GLN A 218 -8.00 -15.24 -7.57
CA GLN A 218 -9.44 -15.08 -7.36
C GLN A 218 -10.26 -15.94 -8.33
N ARG A 219 -9.88 -16.06 -9.61
CA ARG A 219 -10.57 -16.93 -10.58
C ARG A 219 -10.54 -18.38 -10.12
N ASN A 220 -9.37 -18.85 -9.69
CA ASN A 220 -9.20 -20.20 -9.16
C ASN A 220 -9.98 -20.38 -7.85
N TRP A 221 -9.99 -19.37 -6.98
CA TRP A 221 -10.76 -19.37 -5.73
C TRP A 221 -12.25 -19.54 -5.96
N ILE A 222 -12.80 -18.73 -6.86
CA ILE A 222 -14.23 -18.76 -7.17
C ILE A 222 -14.59 -20.06 -7.90
N GLY A 223 -13.75 -20.48 -8.85
CA GLY A 223 -13.81 -21.80 -9.48
C GLY A 223 -15.15 -22.10 -10.14
N ARG A 224 -15.55 -21.29 -11.14
CA ARG A 224 -16.78 -21.51 -11.92
C ARG A 224 -16.60 -22.68 -12.88
N GLU A 225 -17.47 -23.68 -12.77
CA GLU A 225 -17.52 -24.86 -13.63
C GLU A 225 -18.92 -25.01 -14.25
N PRO A 226 -19.04 -25.53 -15.48
CA PRO A 226 -20.35 -25.80 -16.08
C PRO A 226 -21.02 -27.00 -15.39
N GLY A 227 -22.29 -26.83 -14.99
CA GLY A 227 -23.11 -27.89 -14.43
C GLY A 227 -24.42 -28.11 -15.21
N PRO A 228 -25.08 -29.27 -15.02
CA PRO A 228 -26.31 -29.62 -15.74
C PRO A 228 -27.52 -28.72 -15.41
N HIS A 229 -27.45 -27.92 -14.34
CA HIS A 229 -28.51 -27.01 -13.90
C HIS A 229 -28.06 -25.55 -13.78
N GLY A 230 -26.96 -25.19 -14.46
CA GLY A 230 -26.29 -23.89 -14.32
C GLY A 230 -24.85 -24.04 -13.82
N PRO A 231 -24.10 -22.93 -13.73
CA PRO A 231 -22.73 -22.96 -13.23
C PRO A 231 -22.68 -23.41 -11.76
N THR A 232 -21.66 -24.21 -11.43
CA THR A 232 -21.27 -24.57 -10.07
C THR A 232 -20.01 -23.82 -9.68
N TYR A 233 -19.79 -23.61 -8.38
CA TYR A 233 -18.67 -22.83 -7.87
C TYR A 233 -17.90 -23.59 -6.80
N ARG A 234 -16.59 -23.38 -6.76
CA ARG A 234 -15.74 -23.75 -5.61
C ARG A 234 -15.90 -22.78 -4.45
N LEU A 235 -16.28 -21.53 -4.73
CA LEU A 235 -16.61 -20.54 -3.70
C LEU A 235 -17.71 -21.06 -2.78
N HIS A 236 -17.52 -20.89 -1.48
CA HIS A 236 -18.54 -21.16 -0.47
C HIS A 236 -19.07 -19.85 0.09
N ASP A 237 -20.23 -19.91 0.74
CA ASP A 237 -20.75 -18.76 1.47
C ASP A 237 -19.85 -18.40 2.66
N TRP A 238 -19.70 -17.10 2.89
CA TRP A 238 -18.70 -16.56 3.80
C TRP A 238 -19.19 -16.66 5.25
N LEU A 239 -18.54 -17.51 6.04
CA LEU A 239 -18.83 -17.67 7.48
C LEU A 239 -18.35 -16.44 8.27
N VAL A 240 -19.28 -15.68 8.85
CA VAL A 240 -18.99 -14.38 9.51
C VAL A 240 -19.10 -14.36 11.03
N SER A 241 -19.86 -15.27 11.66
CA SER A 241 -19.96 -15.31 13.13
C SER A 241 -18.72 -15.89 13.79
N ARG A 242 -18.34 -15.39 14.97
CA ARG A 242 -17.20 -15.84 15.76
C ARG A 242 -17.59 -15.96 17.22
N GLN A 243 -17.13 -17.03 17.89
CA GLN A 243 -17.39 -17.29 19.31
C GLN A 243 -16.40 -16.53 20.20
N ARG A 244 -16.29 -15.22 19.97
CA ARG A 244 -15.25 -14.36 20.50
C ARG A 244 -15.85 -13.09 21.07
N TYR A 245 -15.15 -12.47 22.03
CA TYR A 245 -15.60 -11.25 22.68
C TYR A 245 -15.29 -10.02 21.84
N TRP A 246 -14.06 -9.93 21.31
CA TRP A 246 -13.55 -8.72 20.68
C TRP A 246 -13.90 -8.64 19.19
N GLY A 247 -15.17 -8.33 18.90
CA GLY A 247 -15.67 -8.08 17.54
C GLY A 247 -16.99 -7.33 17.59
N ALA A 248 -17.46 -6.86 16.44
CA ALA A 248 -18.75 -6.16 16.35
C ALA A 248 -19.91 -7.13 16.68
N PRO A 249 -20.77 -6.85 17.68
CA PRO A 249 -21.89 -7.74 18.00
C PRO A 249 -22.86 -7.89 16.83
N ILE A 250 -23.34 -9.12 16.59
CA ILE A 250 -24.36 -9.35 15.56
C ILE A 250 -25.70 -8.72 16.01
N PRO A 251 -26.32 -7.83 15.22
CA PRO A 251 -27.48 -7.04 15.64
C PRO A 251 -28.79 -7.83 15.51
N VAL A 252 -28.85 -9.01 16.11
CA VAL A 252 -30.03 -9.92 16.12
C VAL A 252 -30.41 -10.24 17.56
N VAL A 253 -31.71 -10.35 17.81
CA VAL A 253 -32.27 -10.96 19.02
C VAL A 253 -33.08 -12.21 18.67
N HIS A 254 -32.94 -13.23 19.49
CA HIS A 254 -33.64 -14.51 19.42
C HIS A 254 -34.86 -14.46 20.34
N CYS A 255 -36.05 -14.31 19.74
CA CYS A 255 -37.31 -14.28 20.46
C CYS A 255 -38.02 -15.64 20.35
N PRO A 256 -38.47 -16.26 21.46
CA PRO A 256 -39.20 -17.53 21.42
C PRO A 256 -40.48 -17.49 20.58
N ALA A 257 -41.12 -16.33 20.47
CA ALA A 257 -42.35 -16.14 19.70
C ALA A 257 -42.12 -15.67 18.26
N CYS A 258 -41.09 -14.84 18.02
CA CYS A 258 -40.86 -14.20 16.72
C CYS A 258 -39.71 -14.80 15.91
N GLY A 259 -38.91 -15.67 16.50
CA GLY A 259 -37.66 -16.17 15.92
C GLY A 259 -36.55 -15.13 15.95
N GLU A 260 -35.73 -15.11 14.91
CA GLU A 260 -34.67 -14.13 14.69
C GLU A 260 -35.26 -12.77 14.30
N VAL A 261 -34.92 -11.74 15.06
CA VAL A 261 -35.39 -10.36 14.82
C VAL A 261 -34.20 -9.41 14.82
N LEU A 262 -34.04 -8.63 13.74
CA LEU A 262 -33.02 -7.59 13.66
C LEU A 262 -33.25 -6.50 14.71
N VAL A 263 -32.17 -5.99 15.29
CA VAL A 263 -32.18 -4.76 16.07
C VAL A 263 -32.41 -3.57 15.12
N PRO A 264 -33.39 -2.69 15.38
CA PRO A 264 -33.67 -1.52 14.55
C PRO A 264 -32.49 -0.54 14.41
N ASP A 265 -32.38 0.15 13.26
CA ASP A 265 -31.30 1.10 12.94
C ASP A 265 -31.13 2.22 14.00
N ASP A 266 -32.22 2.65 14.65
CA ASP A 266 -32.23 3.68 15.70
C ASP A 266 -31.81 3.16 17.09
N GLN A 267 -31.67 1.85 17.24
CA GLN A 267 -31.16 1.18 18.44
C GLN A 267 -29.71 0.71 18.27
N LEU A 268 -29.11 0.92 17.10
CA LEU A 268 -27.69 0.66 16.88
C LEU A 268 -26.83 1.82 17.45
N PRO A 269 -25.62 1.56 17.96
CA PRO A 269 -24.98 0.25 18.01
C PRO A 269 -25.46 -0.64 19.17
N VAL A 270 -25.47 -1.96 18.96
CA VAL A 270 -25.40 -2.92 20.06
C VAL A 270 -23.96 -2.93 20.56
N GLU A 271 -23.70 -2.30 21.70
CA GLU A 271 -22.35 -2.20 22.26
C GLU A 271 -21.92 -3.46 23.00
N LEU A 272 -20.60 -3.75 23.02
CA LEU A 272 -20.04 -4.83 23.82
C LEU A 272 -20.22 -4.55 25.32
N PRO A 273 -20.57 -5.55 26.14
CA PRO A 273 -20.56 -5.40 27.59
C PRO A 273 -19.11 -5.36 28.11
N HIS A 274 -18.89 -4.74 29.27
CA HIS A 274 -17.59 -4.80 29.93
C HIS A 274 -17.37 -6.17 30.60
N LEU A 275 -16.37 -6.93 30.15
CA LEU A 275 -15.95 -8.22 30.72
C LEU A 275 -14.48 -8.15 31.14
N GLU A 276 -14.09 -8.91 32.18
CA GLU A 276 -12.71 -8.91 32.70
C GLU A 276 -12.19 -10.32 33.02
N GLY A 277 -10.85 -10.46 32.98
CA GLY A 277 -10.15 -11.65 33.44
C GLY A 277 -10.60 -12.93 32.75
N ALA A 278 -10.94 -13.95 33.54
CA ALA A 278 -11.37 -15.25 33.02
C ALA A 278 -12.66 -15.19 32.18
N ALA A 279 -13.48 -14.14 32.33
CA ALA A 279 -14.70 -13.96 31.53
C ALA A 279 -14.39 -13.58 30.07
N LEU A 280 -13.17 -13.14 29.76
CA LEU A 280 -12.72 -12.84 28.39
C LEU A 280 -12.14 -14.06 27.67
N VAL A 281 -11.80 -15.12 28.41
CA VAL A 281 -11.12 -16.29 27.83
C VAL A 281 -12.14 -17.10 27.03
N PRO A 282 -11.91 -17.34 25.71
CA PRO A 282 -12.87 -18.07 24.89
C PRO A 282 -13.01 -19.53 25.38
N GLY A 283 -14.24 -20.03 25.42
CA GLY A 283 -14.59 -21.42 25.69
C GLY A 283 -15.05 -22.14 24.42
N ASP A 284 -15.82 -23.23 24.56
CA ASP A 284 -16.55 -23.81 23.42
C ASP A 284 -17.75 -22.94 22.99
N VAL A 285 -18.12 -21.96 23.81
CA VAL A 285 -19.14 -20.94 23.53
C VAL A 285 -18.53 -19.55 23.66
N SER A 286 -19.15 -18.57 23.00
CA SER A 286 -18.74 -17.17 23.06
C SER A 286 -18.65 -16.66 24.51
N PRO A 287 -17.61 -15.89 24.88
CA PRO A 287 -17.54 -15.19 26.16
C PRO A 287 -18.80 -14.36 26.48
N LEU A 288 -19.43 -13.78 25.46
CA LEU A 288 -20.65 -12.97 25.62
C LEU A 288 -21.82 -13.78 26.16
N ALA A 289 -21.86 -15.10 25.96
CA ALA A 289 -22.89 -15.96 26.53
C ALA A 289 -22.87 -15.96 28.07
N GLY A 290 -21.73 -15.66 28.70
CA GLY A 290 -21.62 -15.51 30.15
C GLY A 290 -22.22 -14.20 30.69
N ALA A 291 -22.38 -13.18 29.84
CA ALA A 291 -22.84 -11.84 30.21
C ALA A 291 -24.38 -11.77 30.31
N ARG A 292 -24.99 -12.50 31.26
CA ARG A 292 -26.45 -12.72 31.31
C ARG A 292 -27.30 -11.44 31.29
N ASP A 293 -26.85 -10.37 31.92
CA ASP A 293 -27.58 -9.10 31.95
C ASP A 293 -27.55 -8.37 30.60
N TRP A 294 -26.47 -8.55 29.82
CA TRP A 294 -26.37 -8.03 28.46
C TRP A 294 -27.15 -8.89 27.45
N VAL A 295 -27.08 -10.21 27.61
CA VAL A 295 -27.77 -11.18 26.74
C VAL A 295 -29.30 -11.01 26.85
N ARG A 296 -29.83 -10.86 28.05
CA ARG A 296 -31.28 -10.70 28.27
C ARG A 296 -31.74 -9.34 27.76
N THR A 297 -32.71 -9.35 26.85
CA THR A 297 -33.27 -8.13 26.27
C THR A 297 -34.75 -8.32 25.92
N THR A 298 -35.35 -7.35 25.24
CA THR A 298 -36.72 -7.42 24.74
C THR A 298 -36.72 -7.54 23.22
N CYS A 299 -37.70 -8.27 22.70
CA CYS A 299 -37.92 -8.40 21.27
C CYS A 299 -38.41 -7.06 20.70
N PRO A 300 -37.72 -6.45 19.73
CA PRO A 300 -38.16 -5.18 19.15
C PRO A 300 -39.43 -5.33 18.31
N ARG A 301 -39.85 -6.56 17.97
CA ARG A 301 -41.10 -6.84 17.25
C ARG A 301 -42.32 -6.95 18.18
N CYS A 302 -42.23 -7.72 19.26
CA CYS A 302 -43.40 -8.05 20.11
C CYS A 302 -43.32 -7.53 21.55
N GLY A 303 -42.18 -6.94 21.97
CA GLY A 303 -41.94 -6.46 23.33
C GLY A 303 -41.70 -7.56 24.39
N GLY A 304 -41.88 -8.83 24.04
CA GLY A 304 -41.65 -9.97 24.94
C GLY A 304 -40.15 -10.22 25.23
N PRO A 305 -39.82 -11.11 26.18
CA PRO A 305 -38.42 -11.45 26.48
C PRO A 305 -37.73 -12.09 25.26
N ALA A 306 -36.47 -11.71 25.04
CA ALA A 306 -35.60 -12.22 24.00
C ALA A 306 -34.15 -12.28 24.48
N GLU A 307 -33.29 -12.95 23.71
CA GLU A 307 -31.86 -13.02 23.98
C GLU A 307 -31.07 -12.45 22.80
N ARG A 308 -30.05 -11.62 23.06
CA ARG A 308 -29.14 -11.16 22.00
C ARG A 308 -28.37 -12.33 21.41
N ASP A 309 -28.05 -12.23 20.12
CA ASP A 309 -27.01 -13.07 19.55
C ASP A 309 -25.69 -12.85 20.30
N THR A 310 -25.00 -13.94 20.63
CA THR A 310 -23.78 -13.91 21.45
C THR A 310 -22.51 -14.03 20.62
N ASP A 311 -22.63 -14.28 19.31
CA ASP A 311 -21.49 -14.26 18.42
C ASP A 311 -21.18 -12.82 17.97
N THR A 312 -19.90 -12.59 17.67
CA THR A 312 -19.42 -11.35 17.05
C THR A 312 -19.12 -11.58 15.57
N MET A 313 -19.07 -10.50 14.79
CA MET A 313 -18.65 -10.57 13.40
C MET A 313 -17.12 -10.67 13.28
N ASP A 314 -16.67 -11.43 12.29
CA ASP A 314 -15.27 -11.53 11.91
C ASP A 314 -14.70 -10.18 11.45
N THR A 315 -13.40 -9.95 11.72
CA THR A 315 -12.67 -8.72 11.37
C THR A 315 -12.74 -8.36 9.89
N PHE A 316 -12.89 -9.36 9.00
CA PHE A 316 -13.02 -9.11 7.56
C PHE A 316 -14.35 -8.46 7.19
N VAL A 317 -15.37 -8.53 8.06
CA VAL A 317 -16.60 -7.75 7.86
C VAL A 317 -16.30 -6.27 8.03
N ASP A 318 -15.56 -5.88 9.08
CA ASP A 318 -15.16 -4.49 9.30
C ASP A 318 -14.25 -3.98 8.17
N SER A 319 -13.23 -4.74 7.78
CA SER A 319 -12.30 -4.33 6.72
C SER A 319 -12.84 -4.49 5.30
N SER A 320 -14.04 -5.03 5.09
CA SER A 320 -14.64 -5.14 3.75
C SER A 320 -15.16 -3.80 3.19
N TRP A 321 -15.26 -2.75 4.01
CA TRP A 321 -15.86 -1.47 3.59
C TRP A 321 -15.20 -0.21 4.19
N TYR A 322 -14.14 -0.36 4.99
CA TYR A 322 -13.46 0.76 5.69
C TYR A 322 -13.03 1.92 4.79
N PHE A 323 -12.67 1.61 3.54
CA PHE A 323 -12.30 2.60 2.52
C PHE A 323 -13.45 3.57 2.20
N LEU A 324 -14.71 3.18 2.37
CA LEU A 324 -15.84 4.08 2.24
C LEU A 324 -16.01 4.96 3.48
N ARG A 325 -15.68 4.45 4.67
CA ARG A 325 -15.80 5.21 5.93
C ARG A 325 -14.84 6.38 6.01
N TYR A 326 -13.63 6.23 5.46
CA TYR A 326 -12.65 7.33 5.34
C TYR A 326 -13.19 8.55 4.59
N LEU A 327 -14.16 8.37 3.70
CA LEU A 327 -14.73 9.45 2.92
C LEU A 327 -15.58 10.40 3.78
N SER A 328 -16.05 9.95 4.95
CA SER A 328 -16.89 10.75 5.84
C SER A 328 -16.68 10.37 7.33
N PRO A 329 -15.47 10.52 7.89
CA PRO A 329 -15.19 10.19 9.30
C PRO A 329 -16.07 11.07 10.20
N GLY A 330 -16.84 10.44 11.09
CA GLY A 330 -17.77 11.15 11.98
C GLY A 330 -19.13 11.51 11.37
N TYR A 331 -19.42 11.17 10.12
CA TYR A 331 -20.80 11.23 9.62
C TYR A 331 -21.68 10.21 10.33
N ASP A 332 -22.86 10.63 10.79
CA ASP A 332 -23.79 9.86 11.63
C ASP A 332 -25.15 9.62 10.96
N GLY A 333 -25.45 10.28 9.83
CA GLY A 333 -26.67 10.05 9.04
C GLY A 333 -26.64 8.78 8.18
N GLY A 334 -25.53 8.04 8.19
CA GLY A 334 -25.30 6.83 7.40
C GLY A 334 -23.85 6.35 7.52
N PRO A 335 -23.49 5.21 6.88
CA PRO A 335 -22.12 4.67 6.92
C PRO A 335 -21.09 5.63 6.30
N PHE A 336 -21.49 6.39 5.29
CA PHE A 336 -20.74 7.44 4.62
C PHE A 336 -21.73 8.30 3.82
N ARG A 337 -21.32 9.50 3.39
CA ARG A 337 -22.14 10.33 2.49
C ARG A 337 -22.03 9.80 1.07
N ARG A 338 -23.16 9.62 0.39
CA ARG A 338 -23.18 9.14 -1.01
C ARG A 338 -22.44 10.10 -1.93
N GLU A 339 -22.52 11.38 -1.65
CA GLU A 339 -21.84 12.43 -2.40
C GLU A 339 -20.32 12.30 -2.28
N ASP A 340 -19.81 11.89 -1.11
CA ASP A 340 -18.38 11.71 -0.88
C ASP A 340 -17.90 10.46 -1.65
N ALA A 341 -18.68 9.38 -1.62
CA ALA A 341 -18.43 8.20 -2.46
C ALA A 341 -18.46 8.52 -3.96
N ALA A 342 -19.43 9.31 -4.43
CA ALA A 342 -19.51 9.74 -5.82
C ALA A 342 -18.30 10.58 -6.27
N ARG A 343 -17.66 11.31 -5.34
CA ARG A 343 -16.48 12.14 -5.63
C ARG A 343 -15.16 11.37 -5.61
N TRP A 344 -15.01 10.41 -4.70
CA TRP A 344 -13.72 9.77 -4.41
C TRP A 344 -13.59 8.32 -4.88
N MET A 345 -14.70 7.62 -5.16
CA MET A 345 -14.68 6.21 -5.59
C MET A 345 -14.73 6.07 -7.12
N PRO A 346 -14.11 5.01 -7.67
CA PRO A 346 -13.28 4.02 -6.99
C PRO A 346 -11.95 4.60 -6.49
N ALA A 347 -11.34 3.98 -5.48
CA ALA A 347 -10.00 4.38 -5.06
C ALA A 347 -9.03 4.23 -6.23
N ALA A 348 -8.22 5.25 -6.48
CA ALA A 348 -7.32 5.31 -7.64
C ALA A 348 -6.20 4.26 -7.55
N LEU A 349 -5.71 3.98 -6.34
CA LEU A 349 -4.71 2.94 -6.07
C LEU A 349 -4.91 2.38 -4.67
N TYR A 350 -4.82 1.04 -4.57
CA TYR A 350 -4.75 0.30 -3.33
C TYR A 350 -3.39 -0.40 -3.22
N VAL A 351 -2.72 -0.28 -2.08
CA VAL A 351 -1.43 -0.91 -1.79
C VAL A 351 -1.59 -1.86 -0.59
N GLY A 352 -1.30 -3.14 -0.78
CA GLY A 352 -1.42 -4.16 0.28
C GLY A 352 -0.92 -5.53 -0.15
N GLY A 353 -0.64 -6.41 0.82
CA GLY A 353 0.04 -7.68 0.53
C GLY A 353 -0.81 -8.67 -0.27
N VAL A 354 -0.13 -9.52 -1.05
CA VAL A 354 -0.75 -10.55 -1.91
C VAL A 354 -1.50 -11.62 -1.10
N GLU A 355 -1.15 -11.81 0.18
CA GLU A 355 -1.82 -12.73 1.10
C GLU A 355 -3.32 -12.45 1.23
N HIS A 356 -3.77 -11.25 0.90
CA HIS A 356 -5.17 -10.84 0.96
C HIS A 356 -5.95 -11.02 -0.35
N ALA A 357 -5.35 -11.62 -1.37
CA ALA A 357 -5.94 -11.84 -2.70
C ALA A 357 -7.32 -12.54 -2.67
N THR A 358 -7.46 -13.61 -1.90
CA THR A 358 -8.71 -14.39 -1.80
C THR A 358 -9.55 -14.08 -0.57
N MET A 359 -9.07 -13.17 0.29
CA MET A 359 -9.70 -12.76 1.54
C MET A 359 -10.26 -11.35 1.42
N HIS A 360 -9.66 -10.37 2.10
CA HIS A 360 -10.03 -8.97 2.11
C HIS A 360 -10.32 -8.43 0.70
N LEU A 361 -9.47 -8.69 -0.30
CA LEU A 361 -9.69 -8.19 -1.66
C LEU A 361 -10.94 -8.78 -2.31
N LEU A 362 -11.30 -10.03 -2.01
CA LEU A 362 -12.53 -10.64 -2.51
C LEU A 362 -13.76 -10.12 -1.75
N TYR A 363 -13.67 -10.01 -0.42
CA TYR A 363 -14.75 -9.49 0.43
C TYR A 363 -15.07 -8.03 0.16
N ALA A 364 -14.05 -7.19 -0.06
CA ALA A 364 -14.22 -5.79 -0.42
C ALA A 364 -14.96 -5.63 -1.75
N ARG A 365 -14.64 -6.47 -2.75
CA ARG A 365 -15.37 -6.51 -4.03
C ARG A 365 -16.82 -6.92 -3.84
N PHE A 366 -17.07 -8.00 -3.09
CA PHE A 366 -18.43 -8.47 -2.80
C PHE A 366 -19.27 -7.38 -2.12
N VAL A 367 -18.78 -6.79 -1.03
CA VAL A 367 -19.52 -5.76 -0.30
C VAL A 367 -19.71 -4.50 -1.14
N THR A 368 -18.72 -4.10 -1.94
CA THR A 368 -18.85 -2.98 -2.88
C THR A 368 -19.96 -3.24 -3.90
N LYS A 369 -20.07 -4.46 -4.46
CA LYS A 369 -21.15 -4.81 -5.39
C LYS A 369 -22.53 -4.76 -4.72
N VAL A 370 -22.64 -5.24 -3.48
CA VAL A 370 -23.89 -5.12 -2.71
C VAL A 370 -24.25 -3.64 -2.51
N LEU A 371 -23.30 -2.80 -2.13
CA LEU A 371 -23.52 -1.35 -1.94
C LEU A 371 -23.81 -0.63 -3.27
N TYR A 372 -23.23 -1.09 -4.37
CA TYR A 372 -23.50 -0.60 -5.72
C TYR A 372 -24.95 -0.90 -6.13
N ASP A 373 -25.42 -2.12 -5.88
CA ASP A 373 -26.82 -2.51 -6.15
C ASP A 373 -27.82 -1.74 -5.28
N MET A 374 -27.37 -1.20 -4.14
CA MET A 374 -28.13 -0.29 -3.29
C MET A 374 -28.09 1.19 -3.75
N GLY A 375 -27.32 1.50 -4.79
CA GLY A 375 -27.10 2.86 -5.29
C GLY A 375 -26.33 3.76 -4.30
N LEU A 376 -25.45 3.17 -3.49
CA LEU A 376 -24.67 3.89 -2.47
C LEU A 376 -23.27 4.30 -2.96
N VAL A 377 -22.72 3.54 -3.89
CA VAL A 377 -21.40 3.79 -4.49
C VAL A 377 -21.53 3.89 -6.01
N PRO A 378 -20.68 4.67 -6.70
CA PRO A 378 -20.79 4.91 -8.14
C PRO A 378 -20.20 3.78 -9.00
N SER A 379 -19.45 2.85 -8.41
CA SER A 379 -18.70 1.80 -9.10
C SER A 379 -18.95 0.43 -8.45
N PRO A 380 -19.05 -0.66 -9.24
CA PRO A 380 -19.16 -2.03 -8.72
C PRO A 380 -17.82 -2.63 -8.26
N GLU A 381 -16.71 -1.90 -8.42
CA GLU A 381 -15.38 -2.31 -7.97
C GLU A 381 -14.75 -1.21 -7.09
N PRO A 382 -14.10 -1.58 -5.97
CA PRO A 382 -13.61 -0.61 -4.99
C PRO A 382 -12.30 0.08 -5.39
N TYR A 383 -11.44 -0.61 -6.14
CA TYR A 383 -10.06 -0.19 -6.41
C TYR A 383 -9.78 -0.23 -7.91
N ALA A 384 -9.45 0.92 -8.50
CA ALA A 384 -9.12 1.03 -9.92
C ALA A 384 -7.76 0.39 -10.26
N ARG A 385 -6.77 0.57 -9.38
CA ARG A 385 -5.46 -0.09 -9.47
C ARG A 385 -5.12 -0.78 -8.15
N LEU A 386 -4.38 -1.88 -8.25
CA LEU A 386 -3.85 -2.64 -7.13
C LEU A 386 -2.34 -2.81 -7.30
N LEU A 387 -1.59 -2.53 -6.24
CA LEU A 387 -0.17 -2.85 -6.14
C LEU A 387 0.01 -3.79 -4.95
N ASN A 388 0.51 -5.00 -5.21
CA ASN A 388 0.84 -5.95 -4.16
C ASN A 388 2.33 -5.94 -3.90
N GLN A 389 2.74 -5.40 -2.75
CA GLN A 389 4.15 -5.46 -2.39
C GLN A 389 4.56 -6.91 -2.05
N GLY A 390 5.83 -7.23 -2.30
CA GLY A 390 6.45 -8.47 -1.84
C GLY A 390 6.58 -8.50 -0.32
N GLN A 391 7.06 -9.62 0.22
CA GLN A 391 7.28 -9.74 1.65
C GLN A 391 8.65 -9.16 2.05
N VAL A 392 8.66 -8.33 3.09
CA VAL A 392 9.89 -8.05 3.83
C VAL A 392 10.20 -9.23 4.74
N ILE A 393 11.20 -10.00 4.37
CA ILE A 393 11.74 -11.14 5.12
C ILE A 393 13.02 -10.73 5.85
N ASN A 394 13.52 -11.60 6.73
CA ASN A 394 14.80 -11.37 7.40
C ASN A 394 15.56 -12.70 7.57
N ARG A 395 16.78 -12.75 7.04
CA ARG A 395 17.66 -13.93 7.05
C ARG A 395 17.03 -15.13 6.34
N GLY A 396 16.46 -14.88 5.17
CA GLY A 396 15.85 -15.86 4.27
C GLY A 396 14.52 -16.42 4.74
N LYS A 397 13.87 -15.80 5.74
CA LYS A 397 12.61 -16.27 6.33
C LYS A 397 11.66 -15.13 6.63
N ALA A 398 10.36 -15.37 6.47
CA ALA A 398 9.31 -14.46 6.91
C ALA A 398 9.52 -14.05 8.38
N MET A 399 9.29 -12.77 8.69
CA MET A 399 9.48 -12.25 10.04
C MET A 399 8.43 -12.79 10.99
N SER A 400 8.86 -13.33 12.14
CA SER A 400 7.94 -13.76 13.19
C SER A 400 8.55 -13.63 14.58
N LYS A 401 7.67 -13.50 15.59
CA LYS A 401 8.08 -13.45 17.00
C LYS A 401 8.73 -14.77 17.45
N SER A 402 8.24 -15.91 16.97
CA SER A 402 8.75 -17.24 17.36
C SER A 402 10.14 -17.54 16.80
N LEU A 403 10.46 -17.02 15.62
CA LEU A 403 11.80 -17.14 15.02
C LEU A 403 12.79 -16.11 15.55
N GLY A 404 12.33 -15.09 16.28
CA GLY A 404 13.18 -14.02 16.81
C GLY A 404 13.88 -13.20 15.72
N ASN A 405 13.37 -13.23 14.48
CA ASN A 405 13.92 -12.52 13.32
C ASN A 405 13.11 -11.27 12.95
N GLY A 406 12.16 -10.84 13.79
CA GLY A 406 11.43 -9.61 13.58
C GLY A 406 12.35 -8.39 13.61
N VAL A 407 12.12 -7.44 12.69
CA VAL A 407 12.83 -6.17 12.62
C VAL A 407 11.85 -5.05 12.92
N ASP A 408 12.01 -4.45 14.09
CA ASP A 408 11.17 -3.36 14.59
C ASP A 408 11.48 -2.05 13.88
N LEU A 409 10.43 -1.34 13.44
CA LEU A 409 10.60 -0.10 12.69
C LEU A 409 11.26 0.98 13.56
N ALA A 410 10.78 1.20 14.79
CA ALA A 410 11.29 2.27 15.65
C ALA A 410 12.80 2.12 15.91
N THR A 411 13.26 0.89 16.12
CA THR A 411 14.67 0.53 16.29
C THR A 411 15.52 0.90 15.06
N GLU A 412 15.03 0.62 13.85
CA GLU A 412 15.71 0.98 12.61
C GLU A 412 15.76 2.51 12.41
N LEU A 413 14.68 3.22 12.78
CA LEU A 413 14.65 4.69 12.74
C LEU A 413 15.63 5.31 13.75
N ASP A 414 15.78 4.73 14.94
CA ASP A 414 16.77 5.14 15.94
C ASP A 414 18.19 4.92 15.44
N ALA A 415 18.47 3.76 14.83
CA ALA A 415 19.82 3.43 14.37
C ALA A 415 20.26 4.23 13.13
N HIS A 416 19.35 4.47 12.19
CA HIS A 416 19.72 4.92 10.85
C HIS A 416 19.10 6.27 10.43
N GLY A 417 18.04 6.71 11.10
CA GLY A 417 17.25 7.86 10.69
C GLY A 417 16.23 7.54 9.59
N VAL A 418 15.14 8.31 9.57
CA VAL A 418 13.93 8.01 8.79
C VAL A 418 14.20 7.87 7.30
N ASP A 419 14.81 8.88 6.70
CA ASP A 419 15.01 8.92 5.25
C ASP A 419 16.01 7.88 4.75
N ALA A 420 16.96 7.46 5.59
CA ALA A 420 17.88 6.39 5.24
C ALA A 420 17.15 5.04 5.18
N VAL A 421 16.28 4.76 6.15
CA VAL A 421 15.44 3.56 6.18
C VAL A 421 14.48 3.55 4.99
N ARG A 422 13.78 4.66 4.72
CA ARG A 422 12.87 4.81 3.58
C ARG A 422 13.55 4.59 2.23
N LEU A 423 14.70 5.24 1.99
CA LEU A 423 15.46 5.03 0.76
C LEU A 423 15.96 3.60 0.64
N ALA A 424 16.38 2.99 1.74
CA ALA A 424 16.96 1.65 1.69
C ALA A 424 15.93 0.60 1.29
N ILE A 425 14.73 0.68 1.86
CA ILE A 425 13.65 -0.24 1.49
C ILE A 425 13.17 0.00 0.05
N LEU A 426 12.92 1.25 -0.35
CA LEU A 426 12.45 1.57 -1.70
C LEU A 426 13.49 1.32 -2.81
N PHE A 427 14.78 1.32 -2.48
CA PHE A 427 15.86 1.06 -3.43
C PHE A 427 16.24 -0.42 -3.54
N SER A 428 15.76 -1.26 -2.62
CA SER A 428 16.13 -2.68 -2.54
C SER A 428 15.71 -3.49 -3.77
N GLY A 429 14.60 -3.13 -4.40
CA GLY A 429 14.08 -3.82 -5.58
C GLY A 429 12.77 -3.23 -6.10
N PRO A 430 12.18 -3.85 -7.13
CA PRO A 430 10.78 -3.61 -7.49
C PRO A 430 9.86 -3.90 -6.30
N PRO A 431 8.78 -3.12 -6.09
CA PRO A 431 7.88 -3.31 -4.95
C PRO A 431 7.26 -4.70 -4.84
N GLN A 432 7.08 -5.38 -5.97
CA GLN A 432 6.39 -6.68 -6.06
C GLN A 432 7.29 -7.85 -5.61
N ASP A 433 8.59 -7.62 -5.48
CA ASP A 433 9.57 -8.65 -5.15
C ASP A 433 9.80 -8.70 -3.64
N ASP A 434 10.09 -9.89 -3.11
CA ASP A 434 10.47 -10.05 -1.70
C ASP A 434 11.80 -9.36 -1.41
N VAL A 435 11.92 -8.79 -0.20
CA VAL A 435 13.12 -8.11 0.27
C VAL A 435 13.63 -8.78 1.54
N ASP A 436 14.88 -9.27 1.52
CA ASP A 436 15.55 -9.69 2.74
C ASP A 436 16.23 -8.48 3.40
N TRP A 437 15.69 -8.04 4.54
CA TRP A 437 16.23 -6.89 5.27
C TRP A 437 17.69 -7.08 5.69
N ALA A 438 18.15 -8.32 5.88
CA ALA A 438 19.54 -8.60 6.21
C ALA A 438 20.52 -8.20 5.09
N ASP A 439 20.05 -8.11 3.85
CA ASP A 439 20.83 -7.73 2.67
C ASP A 439 20.72 -6.22 2.33
N VAL A 440 19.84 -5.50 3.04
CA VAL A 440 19.59 -4.07 2.82
C VAL A 440 20.52 -3.22 3.67
N SER A 441 21.04 -2.11 3.10
CA SER A 441 21.99 -1.22 3.79
C SER A 441 21.49 0.22 3.95
N PRO A 442 20.80 0.55 5.06
CA PRO A 442 20.46 1.93 5.41
C PRO A 442 21.67 2.86 5.49
N GLU A 443 22.81 2.35 5.93
CA GLU A 443 24.06 3.10 6.03
C GLU A 443 24.58 3.57 4.65
N ALA A 444 24.38 2.79 3.59
CA ALA A 444 24.67 3.25 2.23
C ALA A 444 23.80 4.45 1.83
N MET A 445 22.53 4.46 2.25
CA MET A 445 21.61 5.56 1.99
C MET A 445 21.95 6.80 2.80
N ARG A 446 22.40 6.67 4.05
CA ARG A 446 22.94 7.80 4.84
C ARG A 446 24.09 8.50 4.12
N ARG A 447 25.03 7.73 3.55
CA ARG A 447 26.14 8.29 2.75
C ARG A 447 25.66 8.95 1.47
N PHE A 448 24.59 8.46 0.84
CA PHE A 448 23.96 9.14 -0.29
C PHE A 448 23.32 10.47 0.12
N LEU A 449 22.49 10.48 1.17
CA LEU A 449 21.86 11.70 1.70
C LEU A 449 22.87 12.77 2.07
N THR A 450 23.97 12.39 2.74
CA THR A 450 25.08 13.31 3.05
C THR A 450 25.66 13.96 1.79
N ARG A 451 25.77 13.19 0.69
CA ARG A 451 26.26 13.73 -0.60
C ARG A 451 25.26 14.69 -1.23
N ALA A 452 23.96 14.40 -1.14
CA ALA A 452 22.91 15.27 -1.65
C ALA A 452 22.86 16.60 -0.88
N LEU A 453 22.91 16.57 0.46
CA LEU A 453 22.88 17.77 1.30
C LEU A 453 24.05 18.72 1.05
N ARG A 454 25.24 18.18 0.74
CA ARG A 454 26.43 18.98 0.41
C ARG A 454 26.31 19.76 -0.90
N LEU A 455 25.32 19.48 -1.74
CA LEU A 455 25.11 20.22 -2.98
C LEU A 455 24.80 21.70 -2.73
N ALA A 456 24.11 22.03 -1.63
CA ALA A 456 23.79 23.41 -1.25
C ALA A 456 25.02 24.21 -0.78
N GLU A 457 26.02 23.55 -0.18
CA GLU A 457 27.21 24.19 0.36
C GLU A 457 28.36 24.28 -0.65
N THR A 458 28.31 23.48 -1.72
CA THR A 458 29.40 23.39 -2.70
C THR A 458 29.12 24.37 -3.84
N PRO A 459 29.80 25.53 -3.92
CA PRO A 459 29.76 26.35 -5.13
C PRO A 459 30.28 25.53 -6.31
N GLY A 460 29.78 25.82 -7.52
CA GLY A 460 30.27 25.17 -8.74
C GLY A 460 31.79 25.21 -8.75
N ARG A 461 32.44 24.04 -8.69
CA ARG A 461 33.90 23.97 -8.60
C ARG A 461 34.47 24.34 -9.97
N ALA A 462 35.05 25.52 -10.11
CA ALA A 462 36.01 25.75 -11.17
C ALA A 462 37.14 24.73 -10.96
N GLY A 463 37.22 23.70 -11.80
CA GLY A 463 38.30 22.73 -11.73
C GLY A 463 39.64 23.44 -11.80
N ALA A 464 40.66 22.89 -11.13
CA ALA A 464 42.04 23.21 -11.47
C ALA A 464 42.19 22.97 -12.98
N ALA A 465 42.46 24.04 -13.73
CA ALA A 465 42.27 24.19 -15.19
C ALA A 465 40.84 24.57 -15.64
N GLY A 466 40.42 25.82 -15.37
CA GLY A 466 39.84 26.76 -16.35
C GLY A 466 38.69 26.35 -17.30
N ALA A 467 38.13 25.15 -17.21
CA ALA A 467 37.02 24.72 -18.04
C ALA A 467 35.72 25.29 -17.44
N ALA A 468 35.09 26.21 -18.16
CA ALA A 468 33.71 26.58 -17.89
C ALA A 468 32.86 25.31 -17.95
N GLY A 469 32.02 25.07 -16.94
CA GLY A 469 31.04 23.97 -17.01
C GLY A 469 30.10 24.15 -18.21
N ASP A 470 29.32 23.13 -18.56
CA ASP A 470 28.30 23.21 -19.61
C ASP A 470 26.91 23.38 -18.95
N PRO A 471 26.35 24.61 -18.90
CA PRO A 471 25.05 24.85 -18.29
C PRO A 471 23.93 24.15 -19.08
N ALA A 472 24.03 24.10 -20.41
CA ALA A 472 23.02 23.48 -21.25
C ALA A 472 22.95 21.96 -21.01
N ALA A 473 24.10 21.29 -20.83
CA ALA A 473 24.13 19.88 -20.44
C ALA A 473 23.52 19.65 -19.05
N LEU A 474 23.82 20.51 -18.07
CA LEU A 474 23.25 20.39 -16.73
C LEU A 474 21.72 20.56 -16.76
N ARG A 475 21.20 21.53 -17.52
CA ARG A 475 19.76 21.70 -17.69
C ARG A 475 19.11 20.49 -18.37
N ARG A 476 19.69 19.97 -19.46
CA ARG A 476 19.19 18.73 -20.11
C ARG A 476 19.14 17.56 -19.13
N ALA A 477 20.16 17.39 -18.29
CA ALA A 477 20.18 16.35 -17.26
C ALA A 477 19.05 16.52 -16.24
N VAL A 478 18.80 17.75 -15.78
CA VAL A 478 17.70 18.05 -14.86
C VAL A 478 16.35 17.70 -15.47
N HIS A 479 16.04 18.22 -16.67
CA HIS A 479 14.75 17.98 -17.31
C HIS A 479 14.53 16.50 -17.65
N ARG A 480 15.59 15.80 -18.07
CA ARG A 480 15.55 14.35 -18.28
C ARG A 480 15.25 13.60 -16.99
N ALA A 481 15.98 13.90 -15.91
CA ALA A 481 15.78 13.23 -14.63
C ALA A 481 14.37 13.48 -14.07
N VAL A 482 13.85 14.70 -14.18
CA VAL A 482 12.48 15.05 -13.77
C VAL A 482 11.45 14.26 -14.58
N HIS A 483 11.61 14.19 -15.90
CA HIS A 483 10.71 13.45 -16.78
C HIS A 483 10.76 11.93 -16.52
N GLU A 484 11.96 11.35 -16.44
CA GLU A 484 12.13 9.91 -16.21
C GLU A 484 11.62 9.50 -14.82
N VAL A 485 11.84 10.31 -13.78
CA VAL A 485 11.32 10.02 -12.43
C VAL A 485 9.79 10.09 -12.39
N ASP A 486 9.16 11.03 -13.10
CA ASP A 486 7.70 11.14 -13.22
C ASP A 486 7.10 9.84 -13.77
N GLU A 487 7.60 9.37 -14.91
CA GLU A 487 7.13 8.12 -15.54
C GLU A 487 7.40 6.89 -14.66
N LEU A 488 8.60 6.80 -14.08
CA LEU A 488 8.99 5.66 -13.24
C LEU A 488 8.15 5.58 -11.96
N VAL A 489 7.75 6.70 -11.37
CA VAL A 489 6.90 6.71 -10.17
C VAL A 489 5.46 6.29 -10.51
N GLU A 490 4.89 6.76 -11.62
CA GLU A 490 3.55 6.33 -12.08
C GLU A 490 3.48 4.83 -12.43
N ASP A 491 4.60 4.28 -12.92
CA ASP A 491 4.78 2.86 -13.22
C ASP A 491 5.15 2.00 -11.98
N GLY A 492 5.33 2.62 -10.81
CA GLY A 492 5.71 1.92 -9.58
C GLY A 492 7.15 1.40 -9.54
N ARG A 493 8.05 1.94 -10.36
CA ARG A 493 9.49 1.58 -10.47
C ARG A 493 10.38 2.46 -9.59
N PHE A 494 10.09 2.51 -8.28
CA PHE A 494 10.71 3.45 -7.35
C PHE A 494 12.23 3.28 -7.21
N ASN A 495 12.74 2.05 -7.20
CA ASN A 495 14.18 1.77 -7.14
C ASN A 495 14.94 2.38 -8.34
N VAL A 496 14.35 2.32 -9.53
CA VAL A 496 14.92 2.91 -10.74
C VAL A 496 14.81 4.44 -10.70
N ALA A 497 13.70 4.98 -10.20
CA ALA A 497 13.54 6.42 -9.98
C ALA A 497 14.61 6.97 -9.02
N ILE A 498 14.88 6.26 -7.92
CA ILE A 498 15.97 6.59 -6.98
C ILE A 498 17.33 6.52 -7.69
N ALA A 499 17.56 5.53 -8.57
CA ALA A 499 18.80 5.47 -9.35
C ALA A 499 18.98 6.69 -10.28
N ARG A 500 17.92 7.14 -10.97
CA ARG A 500 17.96 8.38 -11.79
C ARG A 500 18.29 9.61 -10.93
N LEU A 501 17.69 9.72 -9.74
CA LEU A 501 17.99 10.77 -8.78
C LEU A 501 19.45 10.72 -8.30
N MET A 502 19.98 9.53 -7.99
CA MET A 502 21.38 9.35 -7.61
C MET A 502 22.34 9.78 -8.72
N GLU A 503 22.01 9.49 -9.98
CA GLU A 503 22.78 9.92 -11.15
C GLU A 503 22.80 11.45 -11.26
N LEU A 504 21.63 12.10 -11.16
CA LEU A 504 21.52 13.56 -11.16
C LEU A 504 22.36 14.19 -10.04
N VAL A 505 22.26 13.69 -8.81
CA VAL A 505 23.12 14.14 -7.68
C VAL A 505 24.61 14.00 -8.04
N GLY A 506 24.98 12.91 -8.69
CA GLY A 506 26.34 12.68 -9.17
C GLY A 506 26.79 13.72 -10.22
N GLU A 507 25.92 14.06 -11.16
CA GLU A 507 26.16 15.05 -12.21
C GLU A 507 26.29 16.47 -11.66
N VAL A 508 25.36 16.90 -10.80
CA VAL A 508 25.43 18.21 -10.13
C VAL A 508 26.71 18.34 -9.31
N ARG A 509 27.14 17.26 -8.64
CA ARG A 509 28.38 17.25 -7.85
C ARG A 509 29.64 17.37 -8.70
N ARG A 510 29.67 16.76 -9.90
CA ARG A 510 30.82 16.80 -10.82
C ARG A 510 30.85 18.09 -11.65
N SER A 511 29.71 18.74 -11.83
CA SER A 511 29.59 19.94 -12.65
C SER A 511 30.32 21.14 -12.06
N ALA A 512 31.05 21.87 -12.93
CA ALA A 512 31.67 23.15 -12.63
C ALA A 512 30.68 24.33 -12.78
N VAL A 513 29.46 24.10 -13.29
CA VAL A 513 28.44 25.13 -13.48
C VAL A 513 28.05 25.74 -12.13
N ALA A 514 27.98 27.06 -12.09
CA ALA A 514 27.54 27.86 -10.95
C ALA A 514 26.36 28.75 -11.38
N GLY A 515 25.76 29.49 -10.44
CA GLY A 515 24.68 30.41 -10.76
C GLY A 515 23.31 29.73 -10.93
N PRO A 516 22.40 30.32 -11.73
CA PRO A 516 20.99 29.92 -11.82
C PRO A 516 20.79 28.45 -12.21
N GLU A 517 21.57 27.90 -13.13
CA GLU A 517 21.41 26.53 -13.63
C GLU A 517 21.82 25.51 -12.57
N ARG A 518 22.81 25.84 -11.73
CA ARG A 518 23.11 25.00 -10.56
C ARG A 518 21.99 25.10 -9.53
N ALA A 519 21.46 26.29 -9.29
CA ALA A 519 20.35 26.47 -8.34
C ALA A 519 19.09 25.72 -8.79
N GLU A 520 18.77 25.74 -10.08
CA GLU A 520 17.73 24.93 -10.72
C GLU A 520 17.98 23.44 -10.47
N ALA A 521 19.20 22.96 -10.72
CA ALA A 521 19.53 21.55 -10.55
C ALA A 521 19.45 21.07 -9.09
N VAL A 522 19.94 21.87 -8.12
CA VAL A 522 19.84 21.50 -6.69
C VAL A 522 18.41 21.60 -6.20
N ALA A 523 17.63 22.57 -6.70
CA ALA A 523 16.19 22.66 -6.42
C ALA A 523 15.43 21.45 -6.96
N ALA A 524 15.72 21.01 -8.19
CA ALA A 524 15.14 19.81 -8.77
C ALA A 524 15.50 18.56 -7.95
N VAL A 525 16.77 18.41 -7.54
CA VAL A 525 17.19 17.32 -6.64
C VAL A 525 16.37 17.34 -5.35
N ALA A 526 16.15 18.50 -4.72
CA ALA A 526 15.35 18.58 -3.50
C ALA A 526 13.89 18.14 -3.71
N VAL A 527 13.26 18.57 -4.82
CA VAL A 527 11.88 18.19 -5.13
C VAL A 527 11.77 16.68 -5.43
N LEU A 528 12.67 16.13 -6.25
CA LEU A 528 12.68 14.68 -6.53
C LEU A 528 12.99 13.85 -5.28
N LEU A 529 13.92 14.32 -4.44
CA LEU A 529 14.28 13.66 -3.18
C LEU A 529 13.11 13.68 -2.18
N SER A 530 12.21 14.66 -2.23
CA SER A 530 11.12 14.78 -1.26
C SER A 530 10.11 13.64 -1.33
N LEU A 531 10.02 12.94 -2.47
CA LEU A 531 9.22 11.72 -2.62
C LEU A 531 9.74 10.60 -1.70
N PHE A 532 11.06 10.42 -1.63
CA PHE A 532 11.69 9.26 -1.02
C PHE A 532 12.25 9.55 0.38
N ALA A 533 12.79 10.76 0.56
CA ALA A 533 13.48 11.25 1.74
C ALA A 533 13.02 12.69 2.08
N PRO A 534 11.79 12.85 2.58
CA PRO A 534 11.17 14.16 2.76
C PRO A 534 11.91 15.09 3.73
N HIS A 535 12.57 14.57 4.76
CA HIS A 535 13.23 15.39 5.78
C HIS A 535 14.55 15.98 5.25
N ALA A 536 15.37 15.17 4.60
CA ALA A 536 16.61 15.57 3.95
C ALA A 536 16.35 16.48 2.74
N ALA A 537 15.25 16.26 2.02
CA ALA A 537 14.79 17.16 0.98
C ALA A 537 14.42 18.54 1.55
N GLN A 538 13.67 18.59 2.66
CA GLN A 538 13.32 19.83 3.33
C GLN A 538 14.57 20.57 3.83
N GLU A 539 15.52 19.86 4.45
CA GLU A 539 16.79 20.43 4.88
C GLU A 539 17.60 20.99 3.69
N LEU A 540 17.68 20.25 2.58
CA LEU A 540 18.34 20.73 1.35
C LEU A 540 17.67 22.00 0.83
N TRP A 541 16.34 22.04 0.86
CA TRP A 541 15.53 23.17 0.41
C TRP A 541 15.74 24.43 1.26
N GLU A 542 15.78 24.28 2.58
CA GLU A 542 16.08 25.37 3.52
C GLU A 542 17.50 25.90 3.35
N ARG A 543 18.48 25.01 3.13
CA ARG A 543 19.88 25.39 2.84
C ARG A 543 20.02 26.20 1.55
N LEU A 544 19.06 26.09 0.61
CA LEU A 544 18.97 26.95 -0.57
C LEU A 544 18.33 28.33 -0.27
N GLY A 545 18.02 28.63 0.99
CA GLY A 545 17.37 29.88 1.41
C GLY A 545 15.88 29.93 1.09
N ARG A 546 15.24 28.77 0.86
CA ARG A 546 13.81 28.70 0.56
C ARG A 546 13.01 28.56 1.85
N THR A 547 11.92 29.32 1.95
CA THR A 547 11.10 29.43 3.18
C THR A 547 9.78 28.68 3.10
N THR A 548 9.39 28.22 1.91
CA THR A 548 8.17 27.42 1.69
C THR A 548 8.53 25.95 1.80
N PRO A 549 7.68 25.09 2.39
CA PRO A 549 7.96 23.65 2.44
C PRO A 549 8.19 23.06 1.04
N VAL A 550 9.15 22.15 0.91
CA VAL A 550 9.41 21.45 -0.37
C VAL A 550 8.21 20.58 -0.77
N ALA A 551 7.46 20.07 0.21
CA ALA A 551 6.26 19.25 0.00
C ALA A 551 5.09 20.02 -0.65
N ASP A 552 5.12 21.36 -0.61
CA ASP A 552 4.11 22.22 -1.26
C ASP A 552 4.54 22.67 -2.66
N ARG A 553 5.72 22.24 -3.12
CA ARG A 553 6.20 22.61 -4.44
C ARG A 553 5.52 21.76 -5.53
N PRO A 554 5.07 22.41 -6.62
CA PRO A 554 4.59 21.67 -7.77
C PRO A 554 5.75 20.88 -8.39
N TRP A 555 5.39 19.84 -9.12
CA TRP A 555 6.34 19.06 -9.91
C TRP A 555 7.10 19.98 -10.88
N PRO A 556 8.43 19.84 -11.02
CA PRO A 556 9.19 20.75 -11.87
C PRO A 556 8.73 20.65 -13.33
N GLU A 557 8.61 21.79 -14.00
CA GLU A 557 8.23 21.83 -15.41
C GLU A 557 9.34 21.25 -16.29
N VAL A 558 8.94 20.36 -17.20
CA VAL A 558 9.85 19.75 -18.19
C VAL A 558 9.76 20.53 -19.49
N ASP A 559 10.88 21.04 -19.99
CA ASP A 559 10.99 21.59 -21.33
C ASP A 559 11.21 20.45 -22.33
N PRO A 560 10.24 20.14 -23.22
CA PRO A 560 10.38 19.05 -24.19
C PRO A 560 11.57 19.22 -25.12
N ALA A 561 12.02 20.45 -25.40
CA ALA A 561 13.18 20.71 -26.26
C ALA A 561 14.49 20.23 -25.61
N LEU A 562 14.54 20.12 -24.28
CA LEU A 562 15.70 19.65 -23.52
C LEU A 562 15.70 18.12 -23.32
N LEU A 563 14.61 17.44 -23.67
CA LEU A 563 14.52 15.98 -23.74
C LEU A 563 15.08 15.44 -25.05
N VAL A 564 15.09 16.26 -26.11
CA VAL A 564 15.61 15.86 -27.42
C VAL A 564 17.11 15.59 -27.29
N VAL A 565 17.48 14.34 -27.52
CA VAL A 565 18.87 13.95 -27.64
C VAL A 565 19.26 14.12 -29.10
N SER A 566 20.01 15.17 -29.44
CA SER A 566 20.49 15.35 -30.81
C SER A 566 21.48 14.27 -31.20
N ASP A 567 22.30 13.82 -30.24
CA ASP A 567 23.39 12.88 -30.46
C ASP A 567 23.46 11.82 -29.36
N VAL A 568 23.61 10.55 -29.75
CA VAL A 568 23.69 9.39 -28.85
C VAL A 568 24.96 8.59 -29.09
N GLU A 569 25.41 7.87 -28.06
CA GLU A 569 26.52 6.93 -28.18
C GLU A 569 26.02 5.59 -28.76
N ALA A 570 26.56 5.23 -29.93
CA ALA A 570 26.40 3.91 -30.53
C ALA A 570 27.60 3.03 -30.17
N VAL A 571 27.32 1.84 -29.66
CA VAL A 571 28.34 0.83 -29.35
C VAL A 571 28.66 0.04 -30.61
N VAL A 572 29.95 -0.12 -30.92
CA VAL A 572 30.40 -0.98 -32.02
C VAL A 572 31.09 -2.21 -31.49
N GLN A 573 30.60 -3.37 -31.90
CA GLN A 573 31.10 -4.68 -31.48
C GLN A 573 31.57 -5.49 -32.69
N VAL A 574 32.60 -6.32 -32.49
CA VAL A 574 33.09 -7.30 -33.47
C VAL A 574 33.21 -8.65 -32.78
N GLY A 575 32.49 -9.66 -33.26
CA GLY A 575 32.43 -10.99 -32.63
C GLY A 575 31.92 -10.95 -31.19
N GLY A 576 30.92 -10.10 -30.91
CA GLY A 576 30.31 -9.94 -29.58
C GLY A 576 31.13 -9.14 -28.56
N LYS A 577 32.31 -8.62 -28.93
CA LYS A 577 33.16 -7.80 -28.05
C LYS A 577 33.12 -6.34 -28.48
N VAL A 578 32.91 -5.42 -27.54
CA VAL A 578 32.96 -3.97 -27.78
C VAL A 578 34.37 -3.56 -28.25
N ARG A 579 34.42 -2.82 -29.35
CA ARG A 579 35.66 -2.34 -30.00
C ARG A 579 35.74 -0.83 -30.09
N ASP A 580 34.59 -0.17 -30.19
CA ASP A 580 34.54 1.28 -30.27
C ASP A 580 33.18 1.80 -29.80
N ARG A 581 33.10 3.11 -29.60
CA ARG A 581 31.89 3.87 -29.30
C ARG A 581 31.91 5.13 -30.16
N LEU A 582 30.79 5.44 -30.82
CA LEU A 582 30.68 6.61 -31.69
C LEU A 582 29.45 7.45 -31.33
N THR A 583 29.65 8.76 -31.28
CA THR A 583 28.57 9.73 -31.15
C THR A 583 27.95 9.97 -32.52
N VAL A 584 26.64 9.77 -32.64
CA VAL A 584 25.86 9.90 -33.87
C VAL A 584 24.54 10.61 -33.60
N GLY A 585 23.98 11.25 -34.64
CA GLY A 585 22.65 11.82 -34.56
C GLY A 585 21.62 10.78 -34.08
N ALA A 586 20.68 11.17 -33.22
CA ALA A 586 19.64 10.24 -32.77
C ALA A 586 18.72 9.77 -33.91
N ASP A 587 18.68 10.52 -35.02
CA ASP A 587 17.98 10.21 -36.27
C ASP A 587 18.85 9.44 -37.28
N VAL A 588 20.06 8.99 -36.89
CA VAL A 588 20.99 8.30 -37.79
C VAL A 588 20.32 7.06 -38.41
N THR A 589 20.39 6.96 -39.74
CA THR A 589 19.87 5.79 -40.45
C THR A 589 20.78 4.58 -40.22
N ALA A 590 20.21 3.37 -40.35
CA ALA A 590 20.98 2.13 -40.22
C ALA A 590 22.21 2.11 -41.15
N GLU A 591 22.06 2.57 -42.38
CA GLU A 591 23.13 2.63 -43.38
C GLU A 591 24.21 3.65 -43.00
N ALA A 592 23.84 4.83 -42.52
CA ALA A 592 24.79 5.83 -42.07
C ALA A 592 25.57 5.36 -40.84
N LEU A 593 24.88 4.73 -39.89
CA LEU A 593 25.46 4.16 -38.69
C LEU A 593 26.41 3.00 -39.00
N GLU A 594 26.02 2.10 -39.91
CA GLU A 594 26.86 1.00 -40.38
C GLU A 594 28.15 1.51 -41.03
N ARG A 595 28.04 2.46 -41.96
CA ARG A 595 29.20 3.07 -42.63
C ARG A 595 30.14 3.72 -41.62
N ALA A 596 29.59 4.50 -40.69
CA ALA A 596 30.38 5.16 -39.65
C ALA A 596 31.12 4.15 -38.76
N ALA A 597 30.47 3.04 -38.39
CA ALA A 597 31.04 1.98 -37.57
C ALA A 597 32.12 1.17 -38.32
N LEU A 598 31.90 0.80 -39.59
CA LEU A 598 32.87 0.03 -40.38
C LEU A 598 34.10 0.85 -40.77
N ALA A 599 33.97 2.18 -40.84
CA ALA A 599 35.10 3.09 -41.08
C ALA A 599 36.06 3.21 -39.87
N ARG A 600 35.72 2.64 -38.71
CA ARG A 600 36.53 2.77 -37.49
C ARG A 600 37.81 1.91 -37.57
N PRO A 601 39.00 2.48 -37.32
CA PRO A 601 40.25 1.72 -37.32
C PRO A 601 40.26 0.54 -36.33
N ALA A 602 39.58 0.69 -35.19
CA ALA A 602 39.45 -0.37 -34.18
C ALA A 602 38.64 -1.57 -34.69
N VAL A 603 37.64 -1.32 -35.54
CA VAL A 603 36.81 -2.35 -36.16
C VAL A 603 37.60 -3.07 -37.24
N ALA A 604 38.26 -2.34 -38.15
CA ALA A 604 39.11 -2.94 -39.18
C ALA A 604 40.20 -3.84 -38.58
N ARG A 605 40.88 -3.38 -37.52
CA ARG A 605 41.88 -4.18 -36.79
C ARG A 605 41.27 -5.41 -36.12
N ALA A 606 40.07 -5.28 -35.56
CA ALA A 606 39.39 -6.38 -34.91
C ALA A 606 38.81 -7.40 -35.89
N VAL A 607 38.44 -7.02 -37.11
CA VAL A 607 38.02 -7.94 -38.17
C VAL A 607 39.25 -8.69 -38.71
N GLY A 608 40.32 -7.98 -39.05
CA GLY A 608 41.54 -8.55 -39.64
C GLY A 608 41.24 -9.23 -40.99
N ASP A 609 41.83 -10.40 -41.22
CA ASP A 609 41.65 -11.17 -42.47
C ASP A 609 40.40 -12.06 -42.47
N ARG A 610 39.55 -11.96 -41.43
CA ARG A 610 38.35 -12.80 -41.30
C ARG A 610 37.21 -12.28 -42.15
N VAL A 611 36.41 -13.21 -42.67
CA VAL A 611 35.21 -12.87 -43.45
C VAL A 611 34.12 -12.32 -42.53
N VAL A 612 33.57 -11.17 -42.87
CA VAL A 612 32.36 -10.65 -42.21
C VAL A 612 31.15 -11.41 -42.75
N ARG A 613 30.48 -12.16 -41.88
CA ARG A 613 29.30 -12.95 -42.26
C ARG A 613 28.05 -12.09 -42.35
N ARG A 614 27.86 -11.18 -41.40
CA ARG A 614 26.75 -10.21 -41.38
C ARG A 614 27.07 -9.04 -40.46
N VAL A 615 26.44 -7.90 -40.70
CA VAL A 615 26.43 -6.75 -39.78
C VAL A 615 25.01 -6.57 -39.26
N VAL A 616 24.86 -6.48 -37.94
CA VAL A 616 23.57 -6.23 -37.28
C VAL A 616 23.58 -4.80 -36.78
N VAL A 617 22.68 -3.98 -37.29
CA VAL A 617 22.55 -2.57 -36.92
C VAL A 617 21.22 -2.36 -36.23
N ARG A 618 21.25 -1.74 -35.04
CA ARG A 618 20.06 -1.27 -34.32
C ARG A 618 20.25 0.21 -34.03
N PRO A 619 19.82 1.10 -34.93
CA PRO A 619 19.94 2.52 -34.70
C PRO A 619 19.14 2.96 -33.47
N PRO A 620 19.59 4.02 -32.80
CA PRO A 620 20.88 4.68 -32.99
C PRO A 620 22.02 4.06 -32.14
N HIS A 621 21.79 2.92 -31.47
CA HIS A 621 22.61 2.46 -30.34
C HIS A 621 23.65 1.37 -30.62
N LEU A 622 23.51 0.55 -31.67
CA LEU A 622 24.34 -0.64 -31.81
C LEU A 622 24.71 -0.96 -33.27
N VAL A 623 25.99 -1.29 -33.48
CA VAL A 623 26.48 -2.03 -34.64
C VAL A 623 27.26 -3.26 -34.17
N SER A 624 26.87 -4.44 -34.61
CA SER A 624 27.54 -5.70 -34.29
C SER A 624 27.99 -6.42 -35.56
N VAL A 625 29.30 -6.45 -35.78
CA VAL A 625 29.95 -7.15 -36.89
C VAL A 625 30.14 -8.61 -36.50
N VAL A 626 29.43 -9.50 -37.17
CA VAL A 626 29.50 -10.94 -36.95
C VAL A 626 30.52 -11.54 -37.91
N LEU A 627 31.54 -12.16 -37.34
CA LEU A 627 32.61 -12.82 -38.08
C LEU A 627 32.17 -14.24 -38.49
N GLY A 628 32.67 -14.70 -39.63
CA GLY A 628 32.48 -16.05 -40.17
C GLY A 628 33.42 -17.08 -39.58
#